data_AF-M7PBI7-F1
#
_entry.id   AF-M7PBI7-F1
#
_cell.length_a   1.000
_cell.length_b   1.000
_cell.length_c   1.000
_cell.angle_alpha   90.00
_cell.angle_beta   90.00
_cell.angle_gamma   90.00
#
_symmetry.space_group_name_H-M   'P 1'
#
loop_
_entity.id
_entity.type
_entity.pdbx_description
1 polymer ?
#
loop_
_entity_poly.entity_id
_entity_poly.type
_entity_poly.pdbx_seq_one_letter_code
_entity_poly.pdbx_strand_id
1 'polypeptide(L)'
;MIAIIQFLMLLAILVLAALLLIWLGAPFWLTVLVLAALYMTLTTVPTLVLSYKSKNLRAIDRFLLRNSRKPIYKYAYSVAHGTDDEIRASLREIMNRYKQPDIHHVYGALHAVTEKDVDGVLSHAEKIGSEPMQSYYDAYGHALNGEYDEAEQALSRIPEGYAWMKHAIRAVMANRKGDRDAFRKEAGAAKADAGGIQYYLLHHNFRKMEEPAAH
;
A
#
# COMPACT_ATOMS: atom_id res chain seq x y z
N MET A 1 -24.88 10.19 -8.69
CA MET A 1 -25.82 10.33 -7.56
C MET A 1 -25.17 10.18 -6.20
N ILE A 2 -24.53 9.05 -5.84
CA ILE A 2 -24.01 8.84 -4.48
C ILE A 2 -22.98 9.90 -4.04
N ALA A 3 -22.05 10.31 -4.91
CA ALA A 3 -21.07 11.35 -4.58
C ALA A 3 -21.71 12.74 -4.35
N ILE A 4 -22.78 13.05 -5.08
CA ILE A 4 -23.53 14.30 -4.92
C ILE A 4 -24.28 14.29 -3.58
N ILE A 5 -24.92 13.17 -3.24
CA ILE A 5 -25.61 13.01 -1.95
C ILE A 5 -24.62 13.12 -0.78
N GLN A 6 -23.44 12.47 -0.89
CA GLN A 6 -22.38 12.59 0.11
C GLN A 6 -21.87 14.02 0.27
N PHE A 7 -21.69 14.74 -0.83
CA PHE A 7 -21.30 16.15 -0.80
C PHE A 7 -22.38 17.03 -0.14
N LEU A 8 -23.65 16.84 -0.50
CA LEU A 8 -24.77 17.58 0.07
C LEU A 8 -24.94 17.30 1.57
N MET A 9 -24.79 16.05 2.01
CA MET A 9 -24.80 15.71 3.44
C MET A 9 -23.65 16.37 4.20
N LEU A 10 -22.44 16.33 3.63
CA LEU A 10 -21.27 16.99 4.24
C LEU A 10 -21.48 18.49 4.35
N LEU A 11 -21.99 19.13 3.29
CA LEU A 11 -22.30 20.55 3.28
C LEU A 11 -23.36 20.90 4.33
N ALA A 12 -24.44 20.11 4.42
CA ALA A 12 -25.49 20.32 5.41
C ALA A 12 -24.94 20.22 6.84
N ILE A 13 -24.11 19.23 7.14
CA ILE A 13 -23.46 19.07 8.45
C ILE A 13 -22.57 20.28 8.78
N LEU A 14 -21.77 20.74 7.82
CA LEU A 14 -20.88 21.90 8.03
C LEU A 14 -21.67 23.18 8.25
N VAL A 15 -22.76 23.40 7.49
CA VAL A 15 -23.63 24.57 7.66
C VAL A 15 -24.33 24.53 9.02
N LEU A 16 -24.87 23.37 9.43
CA LEU A 16 -25.50 23.22 10.75
C LEU A 16 -24.51 23.46 11.88
N ALA A 17 -23.28 22.94 11.77
CA ALA A 17 -22.22 23.18 12.74
C ALA A 17 -21.84 24.67 12.81
N ALA A 18 -21.75 25.34 11.67
CA ALA A 18 -21.45 26.77 11.62
C ALA A 18 -22.55 27.61 12.29
N LEU A 19 -23.82 27.33 11.97
CA LEU A 19 -24.97 28.01 12.58
C LEU A 19 -25.01 27.81 14.09
N LEU A 20 -24.73 26.59 14.58
CA LEU A 20 -24.66 26.29 16.00
C LEU A 20 -23.55 27.09 16.71
N LEU A 21 -22.36 27.18 16.11
CA LEU A 21 -21.23 27.92 16.67
C LEU A 21 -21.49 29.43 16.71
N ILE A 22 -22.11 29.98 15.65
CA ILE A 22 -22.52 31.38 15.61
C ILE A 22 -23.58 31.65 16.69
N TRP A 23 -24.56 30.75 16.83
CA TRP A 23 -25.61 30.86 17.86
C TRP A 23 -25.04 30.81 19.28
N LEU A 24 -23.98 30.04 19.53
CA LEU A 24 -23.25 30.00 20.79
C LEU A 24 -22.33 31.22 21.01
N GLY A 25 -22.28 32.17 20.08
CA GLY A 25 -21.43 33.36 20.17
C GLY A 25 -19.94 33.07 20.00
N ALA A 26 -19.58 31.98 19.33
CA ALA A 26 -18.17 31.62 19.14
C ALA A 26 -17.44 32.67 18.27
N PRO A 27 -16.18 33.01 18.61
CA PRO A 27 -15.39 33.93 17.80
C PRO A 27 -15.10 33.33 16.43
N PHE A 28 -15.04 34.18 15.39
CA PHE A 28 -14.89 33.76 13.99
C PHE A 28 -13.75 32.75 13.76
N TRP A 29 -12.57 33.02 14.31
CA TRP A 29 -11.39 32.15 14.16
C TRP A 29 -11.61 30.75 14.74
N LEU A 30 -12.30 30.63 15.87
CA LEU A 30 -12.64 29.34 16.47
C LEU A 30 -13.62 28.57 15.58
N THR A 31 -14.62 29.26 15.04
CA THR A 31 -15.58 28.66 14.10
C THR A 31 -14.89 28.11 12.86
N VAL A 32 -13.99 28.88 12.24
CA VAL A 32 -13.20 28.42 11.09
C VAL A 32 -12.36 27.20 11.45
N LEU A 33 -11.68 27.21 12.59
CA LEU A 33 -10.84 26.09 13.05
C LEU A 33 -11.66 24.81 13.28
N VAL A 34 -12.82 24.90 13.93
CA VAL A 34 -13.71 23.76 14.17
C VAL A 34 -14.26 23.20 12.87
N LEU A 35 -14.68 24.06 11.93
CA LEU A 35 -15.18 23.61 10.63
C LEU A 35 -14.08 22.93 9.80
N ALA A 36 -12.86 23.47 9.81
CA ALA A 36 -11.71 22.85 9.15
C ALA A 36 -11.38 21.47 9.76
N ALA A 37 -11.37 21.38 11.09
CA ALA A 37 -11.15 20.12 11.81
C ALA A 37 -12.25 19.09 11.52
N LEU A 38 -13.51 19.51 11.49
CA LEU A 38 -14.66 18.64 11.17
C LEU A 38 -14.58 18.14 9.73
N TYR A 39 -14.27 19.02 8.78
CA TYR A 39 -14.07 18.64 7.38
C TYR A 39 -12.94 17.62 7.22
N MET A 40 -11.78 17.86 7.85
CA MET A 40 -10.66 16.91 7.81
C MET A 40 -11.03 15.56 8.44
N THR A 41 -11.75 15.58 9.56
CA THR A 41 -12.19 14.36 10.27
C THR A 41 -13.15 13.54 9.43
N LEU A 42 -14.06 14.17 8.69
CA LEU A 42 -15.05 13.45 7.88
C LEU A 42 -14.49 12.96 6.54
N THR A 43 -13.47 13.61 5.99
CA THR A 43 -12.96 13.30 4.64
C THR A 43 -11.61 12.58 4.66
N THR A 44 -10.66 13.09 5.43
CA THR A 44 -9.25 12.66 5.37
C THR A 44 -9.00 11.50 6.32
N VAL A 45 -9.52 11.55 7.55
CA VAL A 45 -9.31 10.49 8.56
C VAL A 45 -9.78 9.11 8.08
N PRO A 46 -10.98 8.93 7.48
CA PRO A 46 -11.42 7.62 7.01
C PRO A 46 -10.51 7.07 5.91
N THR A 47 -10.04 7.96 5.02
CA THR A 47 -9.09 7.61 3.97
C THR A 47 -7.75 7.15 4.56
N LEU A 48 -7.21 7.87 5.55
CA LEU A 48 -5.97 7.48 6.21
C LEU A 48 -6.12 6.16 6.98
N VAL A 49 -7.22 5.97 7.71
CA VAL A 49 -7.49 4.72 8.43
C VAL A 49 -7.57 3.55 7.46
N LEU A 50 -8.29 3.69 6.35
CA LEU A 50 -8.38 2.63 5.34
C LEU A 50 -7.05 2.37 4.64
N SER A 51 -6.28 3.42 4.32
CA SER A 51 -5.01 3.28 3.61
C SER A 51 -3.89 2.72 4.46
N TYR A 52 -3.87 3.00 5.78
CA TYR A 52 -2.70 2.68 6.63
C TYR A 52 -2.99 1.76 7.82
N LYS A 53 -4.22 1.69 8.33
CA LYS A 53 -4.52 0.98 9.60
C LYS A 53 -5.54 -0.14 9.49
N SER A 54 -6.41 -0.12 8.49
CA SER A 54 -7.51 -1.08 8.37
C SER A 54 -6.99 -2.50 8.12
N LYS A 55 -7.61 -3.50 8.75
CA LYS A 55 -7.45 -4.92 8.40
C LYS A 55 -8.69 -5.52 7.74
N ASN A 56 -9.71 -4.70 7.48
CA ASN A 56 -10.95 -5.14 6.86
C ASN A 56 -10.78 -5.16 5.33
N LEU A 57 -10.49 -6.34 4.78
CA LEU A 57 -10.29 -6.55 3.34
C LEU A 57 -11.47 -6.01 2.52
N ARG A 58 -12.72 -6.29 2.89
CA ARG A 58 -13.91 -5.81 2.15
C ARG A 58 -14.05 -4.29 2.17
N ALA A 59 -13.61 -3.63 3.23
CA ALA A 59 -13.63 -2.17 3.30
C ALA A 59 -12.53 -1.56 2.43
N ILE A 60 -11.33 -2.12 2.47
CA ILE A 60 -10.19 -1.69 1.63
C ILE A 60 -10.52 -1.94 0.15
N ASP A 61 -11.06 -3.11 -0.18
CA ASP A 61 -11.45 -3.49 -1.54
C ASP A 61 -12.43 -2.48 -2.18
N ARG A 62 -13.54 -2.19 -1.48
CA ARG A 62 -14.52 -1.18 -1.93
C ARG A 62 -13.91 0.21 -2.04
N PHE A 63 -12.99 0.56 -1.14
CA PHE A 63 -12.27 1.83 -1.20
C PHE A 63 -11.38 1.91 -2.44
N LEU A 64 -10.60 0.86 -2.73
CA LEU A 64 -9.73 0.79 -3.89
C LEU A 64 -10.53 0.86 -5.19
N LEU A 65 -11.63 0.10 -5.29
CA LEU A 65 -12.53 0.14 -6.44
C LEU A 65 -13.10 1.54 -6.68
N ARG A 66 -13.61 2.20 -5.62
CA ARG A 66 -14.14 3.58 -5.71
C ARG A 66 -13.09 4.61 -6.10
N ASN A 67 -11.83 4.38 -5.75
CA ASN A 67 -10.73 5.32 -5.99
C ASN A 67 -9.78 4.89 -7.12
N SER A 68 -10.18 3.90 -7.93
CA SER A 68 -9.42 3.33 -9.06
C SER A 68 -9.03 4.33 -10.16
N ARG A 69 -9.56 5.56 -10.14
CA ARG A 69 -9.09 6.66 -10.99
C ARG A 69 -7.64 7.08 -10.67
N LYS A 70 -7.18 6.82 -9.44
CA LYS A 70 -5.80 7.03 -9.03
C LYS A 70 -5.00 5.75 -9.32
N PRO A 71 -3.90 5.80 -10.10
CA PRO A 71 -3.21 4.61 -10.58
C PRO A 71 -2.69 3.71 -9.46
N ILE A 72 -2.22 4.29 -8.34
CA ILE A 72 -1.75 3.52 -7.18
C ILE A 72 -2.85 2.64 -6.59
N TYR A 73 -4.09 3.15 -6.51
CA TYR A 73 -5.22 2.38 -6.01
C TYR A 73 -5.75 1.38 -7.03
N LYS A 74 -5.66 1.72 -8.33
CA LYS A 74 -5.95 0.80 -9.41
C LYS A 74 -5.01 -0.41 -9.37
N TYR A 75 -3.70 -0.19 -9.25
CA TYR A 75 -2.71 -1.25 -9.06
C TYR A 75 -3.07 -2.15 -7.88
N ALA A 76 -3.32 -1.57 -6.70
CA ALA A 76 -3.66 -2.36 -5.52
C ALA A 76 -4.93 -3.20 -5.76
N TYR A 77 -5.95 -2.64 -6.40
CA TYR A 77 -7.17 -3.38 -6.77
C TYR A 77 -6.88 -4.51 -7.78
N SER A 78 -6.08 -4.24 -8.81
CA SER A 78 -5.69 -5.21 -9.84
C SER A 78 -4.86 -6.37 -9.28
N VAL A 79 -4.11 -6.18 -8.19
CA VAL A 79 -3.41 -7.28 -7.53
C VAL A 79 -4.37 -8.38 -7.06
N ALA A 80 -5.58 -8.02 -6.61
CA ALA A 80 -6.57 -8.97 -6.12
C ALA A 80 -7.48 -9.55 -7.22
N HIS A 81 -7.85 -8.73 -8.21
CA HIS A 81 -8.91 -9.04 -9.18
C HIS A 81 -8.45 -9.09 -10.63
N GLY A 82 -7.26 -8.57 -10.93
CA GLY A 82 -6.79 -8.41 -12.29
C GLY A 82 -5.84 -9.52 -12.75
N THR A 83 -5.64 -9.57 -14.05
CA THR A 83 -4.61 -10.42 -14.68
C THR A 83 -3.21 -9.82 -14.50
N ASP A 84 -2.17 -10.61 -14.74
CA ASP A 84 -0.79 -10.13 -14.68
C ASP A 84 -0.54 -8.97 -15.67
N ASP A 85 -1.20 -8.97 -16.82
CA ASP A 85 -1.13 -7.86 -17.79
C ASP A 85 -1.77 -6.58 -17.25
N GLU A 86 -2.90 -6.68 -16.54
CA GLU A 86 -3.57 -5.53 -15.93
C GLU A 86 -2.77 -4.96 -14.76
N ILE A 87 -2.09 -5.83 -14.00
CA ILE A 87 -1.15 -5.43 -12.95
C ILE A 87 0.02 -4.66 -13.56
N ARG A 88 0.68 -5.23 -14.58
CA ARG A 88 1.79 -4.58 -15.31
C ARG A 88 1.37 -3.25 -15.94
N ALA A 89 0.20 -3.20 -16.58
CA ALA A 89 -0.32 -1.98 -17.17
C ALA A 89 -0.56 -0.90 -16.11
N SER A 90 -1.08 -1.27 -14.94
CA SER A 90 -1.30 -0.34 -13.83
C SER A 90 0.02 0.21 -13.26
N LEU A 91 1.06 -0.64 -13.16
CA LEU A 91 2.41 -0.22 -12.76
C LEU A 91 3.03 0.76 -13.75
N ARG A 92 2.95 0.48 -15.06
CA ARG A 92 3.39 1.42 -16.10
C ARG A 92 2.63 2.74 -16.04
N GLU A 93 1.32 2.71 -15.79
CA GLU A 93 0.51 3.91 -15.62
C GLU A 93 0.99 4.77 -14.44
N ILE A 94 1.36 4.14 -13.31
CA ILE A 94 1.94 4.84 -12.15
C ILE A 94 3.27 5.48 -12.54
N MET A 95 4.20 4.73 -13.12
CA MET A 95 5.52 5.23 -13.53
C MET A 95 5.43 6.38 -14.54
N ASN A 96 4.43 6.35 -15.42
CA ASN A 96 4.20 7.41 -16.39
C ASN A 96 3.59 8.66 -15.76
N ARG A 97 2.65 8.50 -14.82
CA ARG A 97 1.93 9.60 -14.18
C ARG A 97 2.77 10.32 -13.13
N TYR A 98 3.50 9.57 -12.31
CA TYR A 98 4.28 10.12 -11.20
C TYR A 98 5.75 10.25 -11.61
N LYS A 99 6.23 11.49 -11.73
CA LYS A 99 7.62 11.80 -12.16
C LYS A 99 8.64 11.81 -11.01
N GLN A 100 8.20 11.57 -9.78
CA GLN A 100 9.08 11.50 -8.63
C GLN A 100 9.99 10.27 -8.75
N PRO A 101 11.33 10.41 -8.67
CA PRO A 101 12.27 9.30 -8.88
C PRO A 101 11.98 8.10 -7.99
N ASP A 102 11.79 8.31 -6.68
CA ASP A 102 11.52 7.22 -5.73
C ASP A 102 10.26 6.44 -6.08
N ILE A 103 9.17 7.13 -6.42
CA ILE A 103 7.94 6.47 -6.88
C ILE A 103 8.23 5.67 -8.15
N HIS A 104 8.91 6.29 -9.12
CA HIS A 104 9.23 5.62 -10.37
C HIS A 104 10.03 4.33 -10.14
N HIS A 105 11.06 4.36 -9.28
CA HIS A 105 11.90 3.20 -9.04
C HIS A 105 11.25 2.14 -8.14
N VAL A 106 10.45 2.53 -7.13
CA VAL A 106 9.66 1.59 -6.32
C VAL A 106 8.69 0.80 -7.20
N TYR A 107 7.92 1.48 -8.06
CA TYR A 107 6.96 0.81 -8.93
C TYR A 107 7.64 0.11 -10.13
N GLY A 108 8.82 0.58 -10.54
CA GLY A 108 9.68 -0.11 -11.51
C GLY A 108 10.20 -1.44 -10.97
N ALA A 109 10.66 -1.50 -9.72
CA ALA A 109 11.04 -2.74 -9.06
C ALA A 109 9.86 -3.72 -9.01
N LEU A 110 8.66 -3.25 -8.63
CA LEU A 110 7.45 -4.09 -8.67
C LEU A 110 7.12 -4.59 -10.08
N HIS A 111 7.34 -3.77 -11.12
CA HIS A 111 7.13 -4.20 -12.51
C HIS A 111 8.12 -5.30 -12.90
N ALA A 112 9.40 -5.14 -12.57
CA ALA A 112 10.42 -6.14 -12.81
C ALA A 112 10.11 -7.47 -12.07
N VAL A 113 9.59 -7.41 -10.84
CA VAL A 113 9.07 -8.60 -10.14
C VAL A 113 8.02 -9.34 -10.97
N THR A 114 7.06 -8.62 -11.57
CA THR A 114 6.00 -9.24 -12.40
C THR A 114 6.50 -9.78 -13.73
N GLU A 115 7.69 -9.39 -14.16
CA GLU A 115 8.37 -9.89 -15.37
C GLU A 115 9.40 -10.98 -15.04
N LYS A 116 9.58 -11.30 -13.75
CA LYS A 116 10.62 -12.21 -13.25
C LYS A 116 12.04 -11.73 -13.61
N ASP A 117 12.21 -10.42 -13.78
CA ASP A 117 13.48 -9.76 -14.08
C ASP A 117 14.18 -9.36 -12.78
N VAL A 118 15.00 -10.25 -12.23
CA VAL A 118 15.71 -10.02 -10.96
C VAL A 118 16.71 -8.88 -11.07
N ASP A 119 17.44 -8.80 -12.19
CA ASP A 119 18.40 -7.72 -12.45
C ASP A 119 17.68 -6.36 -12.51
N GLY A 120 16.50 -6.32 -13.12
CA GLY A 120 15.62 -5.16 -13.13
C GLY A 120 15.18 -4.75 -11.72
N VAL A 121 14.84 -5.71 -10.84
CA VAL A 121 14.51 -5.41 -9.43
C VAL A 121 15.67 -4.73 -8.73
N LEU A 122 16.87 -5.32 -8.81
CA LEU A 122 18.08 -4.78 -8.15
C LEU A 122 18.48 -3.42 -8.75
N SER A 123 18.43 -3.26 -10.07
CA SER A 123 18.73 -2.00 -10.75
C SER A 123 17.77 -0.86 -10.36
N HIS A 124 16.50 -1.19 -10.11
CA HIS A 124 15.55 -0.23 -9.59
C HIS A 124 15.78 0.04 -8.10
N ALA A 125 16.06 -0.99 -7.30
CA ALA A 125 16.34 -0.86 -5.87
C ALA A 125 17.51 0.11 -5.61
N GLU A 126 18.62 -0.02 -6.33
CA GLU A 126 19.80 0.85 -6.21
C GLU A 126 19.45 2.35 -6.40
N LYS A 127 18.47 2.64 -7.25
CA LYS A 127 18.04 4.01 -7.62
C LYS A 127 16.94 4.57 -6.72
N ILE A 128 16.42 3.79 -5.77
CA ILE A 128 15.50 4.31 -4.75
C ILE A 128 16.32 5.12 -3.75
N GLY A 129 16.05 6.41 -3.63
CA GLY A 129 16.83 7.32 -2.78
C GLY A 129 16.39 7.34 -1.31
N SER A 130 15.28 6.68 -0.96
CA SER A 130 14.71 6.71 0.38
C SER A 130 14.67 5.35 1.08
N GLU A 131 15.19 5.33 2.30
CA GLU A 131 14.98 4.23 3.23
C GLU A 131 13.59 4.33 3.90
N PRO A 132 12.97 3.21 4.29
CA PRO A 132 13.47 1.83 4.19
C PRO A 132 13.21 1.14 2.83
N MET A 133 12.68 1.88 1.84
CA MET A 133 12.23 1.29 0.58
C MET A 133 13.38 0.75 -0.26
N GLN A 134 14.52 1.45 -0.28
CA GLN A 134 15.73 0.98 -0.93
C GLN A 134 16.13 -0.40 -0.40
N SER A 135 16.38 -0.52 0.91
CA SER A 135 16.76 -1.79 1.54
C SER A 135 15.70 -2.89 1.38
N TYR A 136 14.42 -2.53 1.36
CA TYR A 136 13.34 -3.50 1.15
C TYR A 136 13.36 -4.13 -0.26
N TYR A 137 13.49 -3.33 -1.31
CA TYR A 137 13.53 -3.87 -2.68
C TYR A 137 14.87 -4.52 -3.02
N ASP A 138 15.96 -4.06 -2.42
CA ASP A 138 17.28 -4.72 -2.48
C ASP A 138 17.19 -6.14 -1.90
N ALA A 139 16.64 -6.26 -0.68
CA ALA A 139 16.39 -7.55 -0.04
C ALA A 139 15.44 -8.44 -0.86
N TYR A 140 14.42 -7.85 -1.51
CA TYR A 140 13.51 -8.57 -2.39
C TYR A 140 14.26 -9.16 -3.59
N GLY A 141 15.09 -8.37 -4.28
CA GLY A 141 15.88 -8.81 -5.43
C GLY A 141 16.78 -10.00 -5.07
N HIS A 142 17.58 -9.85 -4.01
CA HIS A 142 18.44 -10.92 -3.51
C HIS A 142 17.66 -12.18 -3.09
N ALA A 143 16.52 -12.02 -2.41
CA ALA A 143 15.65 -13.13 -2.04
C ALA A 143 15.09 -13.88 -3.27
N LEU A 144 14.78 -13.18 -4.36
CA LEU A 144 14.37 -13.80 -5.62
C LEU A 144 15.53 -14.54 -6.29
N ASN A 145 16.74 -13.98 -6.21
CA ASN A 145 17.96 -14.59 -6.77
C ASN A 145 18.45 -15.81 -5.99
N GLY A 146 18.00 -16.00 -4.75
CA GLY A 146 18.47 -17.06 -3.85
C GLY A 146 19.70 -16.66 -3.02
N GLU A 147 20.08 -15.39 -3.08
CA GLU A 147 21.16 -14.75 -2.32
C GLU A 147 20.63 -14.38 -0.93
N TYR A 148 20.41 -15.40 -0.10
CA TYR A 148 19.68 -15.23 1.16
C TYR A 148 20.48 -14.47 2.23
N ASP A 149 21.80 -14.55 2.20
CA ASP A 149 22.66 -13.87 3.16
C ASP A 149 22.69 -12.35 2.85
N GLU A 150 22.76 -12.00 1.58
CA GLU A 150 22.65 -10.63 1.06
C GLU A 150 21.26 -10.05 1.35
N ALA A 151 20.21 -10.84 1.15
CA ALA A 151 18.85 -10.44 1.50
C ALA A 151 18.72 -10.11 3.00
N GLU A 152 19.26 -10.96 3.88
CA GLU A 152 19.20 -10.73 5.33
C GLU A 152 20.07 -9.54 5.76
N GLN A 153 21.22 -9.32 5.10
CA GLN A 153 22.03 -8.12 5.30
C GLN A 153 21.25 -6.84 4.93
N ALA A 154 20.54 -6.83 3.80
CA ALA A 154 19.67 -5.73 3.43
C ALA A 154 18.52 -5.53 4.44
N LEU A 155 17.91 -6.60 4.94
CA LEU A 155 16.88 -6.52 5.99
C LEU A 155 17.39 -5.92 7.31
N SER A 156 18.67 -6.07 7.65
CA SER A 156 19.26 -5.49 8.86
C SER A 156 19.23 -3.96 8.89
N ARG A 157 19.18 -3.32 7.71
CA ARG A 157 19.08 -1.86 7.54
C ARG A 157 17.65 -1.34 7.75
N ILE A 158 16.64 -2.21 7.66
CA ILE A 158 15.24 -1.82 7.85
C ILE A 158 14.97 -1.59 9.36
N PRO A 159 14.45 -0.43 9.77
CA PRO A 159 14.13 -0.19 11.18
C PRO A 159 13.03 -1.12 11.72
N GLU A 160 13.04 -1.39 13.02
CA GLU A 160 12.05 -2.27 13.68
C GLU A 160 10.60 -1.80 13.52
N GLY A 161 10.36 -0.49 13.34
CA GLY A 161 9.03 0.05 13.06
C GLY A 161 8.41 -0.44 11.72
N TYR A 162 9.19 -1.11 10.88
CA TYR A 162 8.77 -1.69 9.60
C TYR A 162 8.89 -3.23 9.60
N ALA A 163 8.66 -3.87 10.74
CA ALA A 163 8.76 -5.34 10.91
C ALA A 163 8.02 -6.15 9.82
N TRP A 164 6.88 -5.67 9.35
CA TRP A 164 6.13 -6.31 8.25
C TRP A 164 6.98 -6.50 6.99
N MET A 165 7.90 -5.59 6.68
CA MET A 165 8.80 -5.67 5.52
C MET A 165 9.77 -6.84 5.67
N LYS A 166 10.39 -6.96 6.85
CA LYS A 166 11.32 -8.06 7.15
C LYS A 166 10.64 -9.41 7.05
N HIS A 167 9.47 -9.55 7.68
CA HIS A 167 8.67 -10.75 7.61
C HIS A 167 8.22 -11.06 6.17
N ALA A 168 7.88 -10.04 5.38
CA ALA A 168 7.47 -10.24 4.00
C ALA A 168 8.59 -10.80 3.12
N ILE A 169 9.82 -10.28 3.24
CA ILE A 169 10.97 -10.81 2.50
C ILE A 169 11.34 -12.22 3.00
N ARG A 170 11.31 -12.48 4.30
CA ARG A 170 11.54 -13.82 4.83
C ARG A 170 10.50 -14.84 4.35
N ALA A 171 9.25 -14.42 4.19
CA ALA A 171 8.25 -15.25 3.53
C ALA A 171 8.63 -15.54 2.06
N VAL A 172 9.05 -14.52 1.29
CA VAL A 172 9.53 -14.74 -0.09
C VAL A 172 10.70 -15.73 -0.12
N MET A 173 11.70 -15.59 0.75
CA MET A 173 12.82 -16.53 0.86
C MET A 173 12.37 -17.95 1.18
N ALA A 174 11.48 -18.13 2.16
CA ALA A 174 10.95 -19.45 2.51
C ALA A 174 10.18 -20.09 1.35
N ASN A 175 9.38 -19.31 0.62
CA ASN A 175 8.67 -19.79 -0.57
C ASN A 175 9.66 -20.28 -1.64
N ARG A 176 10.74 -19.52 -1.88
CA ARG A 176 11.79 -19.88 -2.84
C ARG A 176 12.56 -21.15 -2.43
N LYS A 177 12.73 -21.38 -1.13
CA LYS A 177 13.31 -22.61 -0.56
C LYS A 177 12.36 -23.80 -0.56
N GLY A 178 11.07 -23.60 -0.88
CA GLY A 178 10.04 -24.64 -0.77
C GLY A 178 9.63 -24.96 0.67
N ASP A 179 10.04 -24.14 1.64
CA ASP A 179 9.68 -24.30 3.06
C ASP A 179 8.31 -23.67 3.32
N ARG A 180 7.27 -24.50 3.21
CA ARG A 180 5.87 -24.06 3.37
C ARG A 180 5.53 -23.62 4.79
N ASP A 181 6.16 -24.21 5.79
CA ASP A 181 5.85 -23.89 7.20
C ASP A 181 6.48 -22.57 7.59
N ALA A 182 7.75 -22.34 7.22
CA ALA A 182 8.39 -21.04 7.39
C ALA A 182 7.67 -19.96 6.57
N PHE A 183 7.26 -20.25 5.33
CA PHE A 183 6.48 -19.32 4.52
C PHE A 183 5.21 -18.87 5.24
N ARG A 184 4.39 -19.81 5.73
CA ARG A 184 3.12 -19.48 6.40
C ARG A 184 3.33 -18.68 7.67
N LYS A 185 4.36 -19.01 8.45
CA LYS A 185 4.73 -18.30 9.66
C LYS A 185 5.09 -16.84 9.36
N GLU A 186 6.03 -16.63 8.43
CA GLU A 186 6.52 -15.29 8.08
C GLU A 186 5.44 -14.47 7.34
N ALA A 187 4.68 -15.08 6.43
CA ALA A 187 3.54 -14.43 5.78
C ALA A 187 2.45 -14.03 6.77
N GLY A 188 2.20 -14.86 7.79
CA GLY A 188 1.31 -14.57 8.91
C GLY A 188 1.78 -13.36 9.71
N ALA A 189 3.06 -13.33 10.10
CA ALA A 189 3.66 -12.21 10.83
C ALA A 189 3.64 -10.91 10.02
N ALA A 190 4.01 -10.95 8.74
CA ALA A 190 3.95 -9.80 7.84
C ALA A 190 2.55 -9.19 7.75
N LYS A 191 1.51 -10.04 7.63
CA LYS A 191 0.11 -9.60 7.64
C LYS A 191 -0.34 -9.08 9.01
N ALA A 192 0.18 -9.63 10.11
CA ALA A 192 -0.15 -9.18 11.44
C ALA A 192 0.38 -7.76 11.71
N ASP A 193 1.56 -7.42 11.18
CA ASP A 193 2.19 -6.12 11.39
C ASP A 193 1.80 -5.06 10.35
N ALA A 194 1.29 -5.48 9.19
CA ALA A 194 0.81 -4.57 8.16
C ALA A 194 -0.60 -4.05 8.44
N GLY A 195 -0.88 -2.85 7.91
CA GLY A 195 -2.20 -2.23 7.91
C GLY A 195 -2.57 -1.65 6.54
N GLY A 196 -3.87 -1.44 6.36
CA GLY A 196 -4.46 -0.80 5.20
C GLY A 196 -4.11 -1.46 3.86
N ILE A 197 -3.66 -0.65 2.90
CA ILE A 197 -3.34 -1.13 1.55
C ILE A 197 -2.20 -2.13 1.57
N GLN A 198 -1.20 -1.96 2.46
CA GLN A 198 -0.10 -2.91 2.56
C GLN A 198 -0.58 -4.28 3.04
N TYR A 199 -1.44 -4.31 4.06
CA TYR A 199 -2.08 -5.54 4.51
C TYR A 199 -2.85 -6.24 3.37
N TYR A 200 -3.60 -5.46 2.58
CA TYR A 200 -4.34 -5.97 1.43
C TYR A 200 -3.42 -6.58 0.37
N LEU A 201 -2.35 -5.86 -0.02
CA LEU A 201 -1.36 -6.34 -0.98
C LEU A 201 -0.69 -7.64 -0.52
N LEU A 202 -0.22 -7.68 0.73
CA LEU A 202 0.40 -8.88 1.30
C LEU A 202 -0.57 -10.07 1.33
N HIS A 203 -1.83 -9.84 1.71
CA HIS A 203 -2.85 -10.88 1.73
C HIS A 203 -3.01 -11.54 0.35
N HIS A 204 -3.19 -10.74 -0.70
CA HIS A 204 -3.43 -11.26 -2.04
C HIS A 204 -2.17 -11.84 -2.69
N ASN A 205 -1.01 -11.20 -2.53
CA ASN A 205 0.23 -11.72 -3.08
C ASN A 205 0.66 -13.05 -2.43
N PHE A 206 0.57 -13.16 -1.10
CA PHE A 206 0.91 -14.43 -0.45
C PHE A 206 -0.06 -15.55 -0.80
N ARG A 207 -1.35 -15.24 -0.96
CA ARG A 207 -2.31 -16.24 -1.45
C ARG A 207 -1.91 -16.79 -2.83
N LYS A 208 -1.51 -15.91 -3.76
CA LYS A 208 -1.01 -16.32 -5.08
C LYS A 208 0.26 -17.17 -5.01
N MET A 209 1.11 -16.94 -4.00
CA MET A 209 2.33 -17.74 -3.79
C MET A 209 2.05 -19.12 -3.18
N GLU A 210 0.96 -19.28 -2.42
CA GLU A 210 0.54 -20.59 -1.89
C GLU A 210 -0.12 -21.48 -2.94
N GLU A 211 -0.72 -20.87 -3.96
CA GLU A 211 -1.32 -21.60 -5.08
C GLU A 211 -0.22 -22.32 -5.87
N PRO A 212 -0.37 -23.62 -6.20
CA PRO A 212 0.59 -24.31 -7.06
C PRO A 212 0.73 -23.53 -8.37
N ALA A 213 1.97 -23.23 -8.78
CA ALA A 213 2.22 -22.59 -10.06
C ALA A 213 1.49 -23.40 -11.15
N ALA A 214 0.54 -22.77 -11.85
CA ALA A 214 -0.10 -23.39 -13.00
C ALA A 214 1.01 -23.65 -14.03
N HIS A 215 1.31 -24.94 -14.24
CA HIS A 215 2.27 -25.43 -15.22
C HIS A 215 1.75 -25.19 -16.65
#